data_AF-A0A523IIG4-F1
#
_entry.id   AF-A0A523IIG4-F1
#
_cell.length_a   1.000
_cell.length_b   1.000
_cell.length_c   1.000
_cell.angle_alpha   90.00
_cell.angle_beta   90.00
_cell.angle_gamma   90.00
#
_symmetry.space_group_name_H-M   'P 1'
#
loop_
_entity.id
_entity.type
_entity.pdbx_description
1 polymer ?
#
loop_
_entity_poly.entity_id
_entity_poly.type
_entity_poly.pdbx_seq_one_letter_code
_entity_poly.pdbx_strand_id
1 'polypeptide(L)' 'PELSDINCDKCGKPMVIRQSRYGKFYGCSGYPGCKNIKRMNKEKPSKEKEPEDDSSDSGNAKNKRKVITISDIN' A
#
# COMPACT_ATOMS: atom_id res chain seq x y z
N PRO A 1 -2.95 7.68 -20.42
CA PRO A 1 -1.88 7.74 -19.40
C PRO A 1 -0.56 7.62 -20.13
N GLU A 2 0.36 8.56 -19.93
CA GLU A 2 1.67 8.51 -20.57
C GLU A 2 2.58 7.58 -19.77
N LEU A 3 3.29 6.67 -20.46
CA LEU A 3 4.35 5.89 -19.85
C LEU A 3 5.54 6.82 -19.62
N SER A 4 6.15 6.73 -18.45
CA SER A 4 7.41 7.42 -18.16
C SER A 4 8.59 6.51 -18.44
N ASP A 5 9.73 7.09 -18.76
CA ASP A 5 11.01 6.37 -18.92
C ASP A 5 11.58 5.83 -17.59
N ILE A 6 10.85 6.00 -16.48
CA ILE A 6 11.25 5.56 -15.14
C ILE A 6 10.61 4.20 -14.86
N ASN A 7 11.46 3.24 -14.49
CA ASN A 7 11.03 1.94 -13.99
C ASN A 7 10.80 2.00 -12.47
N CYS A 8 9.86 1.19 -12.01
CA CYS A 8 9.51 1.08 -10.60
C CYS A 8 10.55 0.24 -9.85
N ASP A 9 11.22 0.82 -8.85
CA ASP A 9 12.26 0.11 -8.08
C ASP A 9 11.75 -1.12 -7.31
N LYS A 10 10.44 -1.16 -6.98
CA LYS A 10 9.85 -2.29 -6.25
C LYS A 10 9.57 -3.53 -7.12
N CYS A 11 9.38 -3.37 -8.43
CA CYS A 11 8.93 -4.48 -9.29
C CYS A 11 9.52 -4.49 -10.70
N GLY A 12 10.35 -3.50 -11.05
CA GLY A 12 10.98 -3.36 -12.37
C GLY A 12 10.04 -2.93 -13.50
N LYS A 13 8.74 -2.82 -13.27
CA LYS A 13 7.76 -2.43 -14.31
C LYS A 13 7.83 -0.93 -14.62
N PRO A 14 7.49 -0.50 -15.84
CA PRO A 14 7.46 0.92 -16.19
C PRO A 14 6.43 1.67 -15.35
N MET A 15 6.76 2.89 -14.94
CA MET A 15 5.81 3.77 -14.26
C MET A 15 4.97 4.55 -15.29
N VAL A 16 3.76 4.92 -14.88
CA VAL A 16 2.81 5.69 -15.70
C VAL A 16 2.50 7.01 -15.02
N ILE A 17 2.48 8.08 -15.78
CA ILE A 17 2.06 9.40 -15.32
C ILE A 17 0.54 9.43 -15.27
N ARG A 18 0.00 9.65 -14.07
CA ARG A 18 -1.42 9.83 -13.79
C ARG A 18 -1.66 11.22 -13.22
N GLN A 19 -2.83 11.78 -13.50
CA GLN A 19 -3.24 13.08 -12.98
C GLN A 19 -4.31 12.86 -11.91
N SER A 20 -4.11 13.48 -10.75
CA SER A 20 -5.12 13.55 -9.69
C SER A 20 -5.56 15.00 -9.46
N ARG A 21 -6.55 15.19 -8.60
CA ARG A 21 -6.95 16.52 -8.08
C ARG A 21 -5.79 17.30 -7.45
N TYR A 22 -4.72 16.62 -7.01
CA TYR A 22 -3.57 17.23 -6.35
C TYR A 22 -2.37 17.43 -7.30
N GLY A 23 -2.50 17.04 -8.57
CA GLY A 23 -1.42 17.13 -9.56
C GLY A 23 -1.02 15.79 -10.19
N LYS A 24 0.02 15.85 -11.03
CA LYS A 24 0.57 14.68 -11.73
C LYS A 24 1.46 13.84 -10.80
N PHE A 25 1.37 12.53 -10.92
CA PHE A 25 2.18 11.56 -10.16
C PHE A 25 2.54 10.36 -11.02
N TYR A 26 3.65 9.70 -10.70
CA TYR A 26 4.04 8.42 -11.28
C TYR A 26 3.41 7.29 -10.47
N GLY A 27 2.51 6.53 -11.08
CA GLY A 27 1.98 5.30 -10.51
C GLY A 27 2.63 4.08 -11.16
N CYS A 28 2.86 3.00 -10.41
CA CYS A 28 3.31 1.75 -11.01
C CYS A 28 2.25 1.18 -11.97
N SER A 29 2.66 0.72 -13.16
CA SER A 29 1.79 -0.03 -14.08
C SER A 29 1.36 -1.39 -13.54
N GLY A 30 2.04 -1.91 -12.51
CA GLY A 30 1.81 -3.21 -11.91
C GLY A 30 0.65 -3.29 -10.90
N TYR A 31 -0.16 -2.23 -10.72
CA TYR A 31 -1.33 -2.28 -9.83
C TYR A 31 -2.34 -3.33 -10.31
N PRO A 32 -2.93 -4.18 -9.43
CA PRO A 32 -2.91 -4.12 -7.96
C PRO A 32 -1.70 -4.78 -7.28
N GLY A 33 -0.85 -5.51 -8.01
CA GLY A 33 0.31 -6.23 -7.45
C GLY A 33 1.48 -5.33 -7.01
N CYS A 34 1.54 -4.08 -7.45
CA CYS A 34 2.50 -3.09 -6.97
C CYS A 34 1.83 -1.73 -6.82
N LYS A 35 1.72 -1.25 -5.57
CA LYS A 35 1.10 0.03 -5.19
C LYS A 35 2.10 1.18 -5.09
N ASN A 36 3.28 1.04 -5.71
CA ASN A 36 4.31 2.07 -5.64
C ASN A 36 3.88 3.36 -6.37
N ILE A 37 4.06 4.51 -5.71
CA ILE A 37 3.67 5.84 -6.22
C ILE A 37 4.81 6.83 -5.94
N LYS A 38 5.28 7.55 -6.97
CA LYS A 38 6.25 8.65 -6.84
C LYS A 38 5.58 9.97 -7.23
N ARG A 39 5.76 11.04 -6.44
CA ARG A 39 5.20 12.38 -6.75
C ARG A 39 6.14 13.15 -7.69
N MET A 40 5.59 13.88 -8.66
CA MET A 40 6.34 14.66 -9.66
C MET A 40 6.52 16.13 -9.25
N ASN A 41 6.46 16.47 -7.96
CA ASN A 41 6.46 17.87 -7.53
C ASN A 41 7.82 18.54 -7.78
N LYS A 42 7.84 19.53 -8.67
CA LYS A 42 8.93 20.50 -8.77
C LYS A 42 8.78 21.48 -7.61
N GLU A 43 9.77 21.44 -6.72
CA GLU A 43 10.14 22.46 -5.74
C GLU A 43 9.09 22.85 -4.69
N LYS A 44 9.03 22.03 -3.63
CA LYS A 44 9.36 22.43 -2.24
C LYS A 44 9.41 21.15 -1.39
N PRO A 45 10.58 20.74 -0.87
CA PRO A 45 10.68 19.60 0.00
C PRO A 45 10.19 20.04 1.38
N SER A 46 8.91 19.84 1.67
CA SER A 46 8.43 19.95 3.03
C SER A 46 7.69 18.68 3.42
N LYS A 47 8.49 17.80 4.02
CA LYS A 47 8.15 16.69 4.92
C LYS A 47 7.64 15.44 4.22
N GLU A 48 8.61 14.54 4.07
CA GLU A 48 8.45 13.10 3.97
C GLU A 48 7.36 12.61 4.92
N LYS A 49 6.27 12.11 4.32
CA LYS A 49 5.68 10.85 4.75
C LYS A 49 5.40 10.09 3.48
N GLU A 50 6.31 9.18 3.17
CA GLU A 50 6.01 8.09 2.25
C GLU A 50 4.80 7.35 2.83
N PRO A 51 3.69 7.19 2.08
CA PRO A 51 2.65 6.28 2.51
C PRO A 51 3.21 4.87 2.37
N GLU A 52 3.80 4.38 3.44
CA GLU A 52 3.98 2.95 3.70
C GLU A 52 2.58 2.34 3.61
N ASP A 53 2.32 1.63 2.51
CA ASP A 53 1.08 0.91 2.32
C ASP A 53 1.09 -0.34 3.22
N ASP A 54 0.78 -0.13 4.51
CA ASP A 54 0.35 -1.24 5.35
C ASP A 54 -1.14 -1.48 5.05
N SER A 55 -1.41 -2.08 3.89
CA SER A 55 -2.66 -2.80 3.68
C SER A 55 -2.53 -4.17 4.31
N SER A 56 -2.64 -4.25 5.63
CA SER A 56 -3.10 -5.45 6.31
C SER A 56 -4.55 -5.25 6.77
N ASP A 57 -5.47 -5.37 5.82
CA ASP A 57 -6.87 -5.65 6.14
C ASP A 57 -6.97 -7.12 6.58
N SER A 58 -7.37 -7.35 7.83
CA SER A 58 -8.09 -8.56 8.26
C SER A 58 -8.65 -8.36 9.66
N GLY A 59 -9.83 -7.76 9.76
CA GLY A 59 -10.71 -8.11 10.88
C GLY A 59 -11.25 -9.52 10.66
N ASN A 60 -10.83 -10.54 11.43
CA ASN A 60 -11.63 -11.74 11.73
C ASN A 60 -11.06 -12.66 12.85
N ALA A 61 -11.90 -12.98 13.85
CA ALA A 61 -11.94 -14.15 14.77
C ALA A 61 -10.68 -14.50 15.62
N LYS A 62 -10.75 -14.82 16.93
CA LYS A 62 -11.53 -15.89 17.57
C LYS A 62 -11.64 -15.65 19.09
N ASN A 63 -12.84 -15.33 19.58
CA ASN A 63 -13.14 -15.39 21.01
C ASN A 63 -13.18 -16.87 21.47
N LYS A 64 -12.10 -17.36 22.08
CA LYS A 64 -12.06 -18.72 22.66
C LYS A 64 -12.63 -18.68 24.07
N ARG A 65 -13.93 -18.86 24.22
CA ARG A 65 -14.51 -19.24 25.53
C ARG A 65 -14.08 -20.66 25.84
N LYS A 66 -13.21 -20.81 26.84
CA LYS A 66 -12.76 -22.10 27.35
C LYS A 66 -13.91 -22.70 28.15
N VAL A 67 -14.59 -23.71 27.60
CA VAL A 67 -15.60 -24.48 28.32
C VAL A 67 -14.83 -25.35 29.31
N ILE A 68 -14.93 -25.04 30.60
CA ILE A 68 -14.39 -25.89 31.67
C ILE A 68 -15.31 -27.10 31.73
N THR A 69 -14.75 -28.30 31.61
CA THR A 69 -15.54 -29.54 31.69
C THR A 69 -15.68 -29.94 33.16
N ILE A 70 -16.79 -30.58 33.54
CA ILE A 70 -17.07 -30.99 34.93
C ILE A 70 -16.01 -32.00 35.45
N SER A 71 -15.28 -32.67 34.54
CA SER A 71 -14.12 -33.52 34.83
C SER A 71 -12.86 -32.78 35.30
N ASP A 72 -12.80 -31.45 35.19
CA ASP A 72 -11.64 -30.64 35.63
C ASP A 72 -11.76 -30.15 37.10
N ILE A 73 -12.88 -30.45 37.77
CA ILE A 73 -13.09 -30.17 39.19
C ILE A 73 -13.06 -31.52 39.91
N ASN A 74 -11.89 -31.89 40.43
CA ASN A 74 -11.58 -33.00 41.35
C ASN A 74 -12.66 -34.08 41.57
#